data_AF-F7EZC1-F1
#
_entry.id   AF-F7EZC1-F1
#
_cell.length_a   1.000
_cell.length_b   1.000
_cell.length_c   1.000
_cell.angle_alpha   90.00
_cell.angle_beta   90.00
_cell.angle_gamma   90.00
#
_symmetry.space_group_name_H-M   'P 1'
#
loop_
_entity.id
_entity.type
_entity.pdbx_description
1 polymer ?
#
loop_
_entity_poly.entity_id
_entity_poly.type
_entity_poly.pdbx_seq_one_letter_code
_entity_poly.pdbx_strand_id
1 'polypeptide(L)'
;MFLPSKKDLKTTLEVFAVFHWISIAFIIITTVTIVNLYLVVFTPYWPVTVLILIWLAFDWKTPQRGGRRFTCVRHWRLWKHYRDYFPLKLLKTHDISPSRNYILVCHPHGILAFGWFGQFATEASGFSKIFPGITPYVLTLGAFFWMPFLREYVMSVGICSVSQSSIDFLLTHKGTGNMIIVVVGGLAECRYSLPGSSTLVLKNRSGFVRTALQHGVALIPAYAFGETDLYDQHIFTPGGFVNRFQKWFRSMIHIYPCAFYGRGFTKKSWGLLPYSRPVTTIVGEPLPMPKIENPSQEIVAKYHALYIDALRKLFDQHKTKFGISETQELEII
;
A
#
# COMPACT_ATOMS: atom_id res chain seq x y z
N MET A 1 5.79 -1.55 -42.27
CA MET A 1 5.64 -1.32 -40.82
C MET A 1 4.17 -1.47 -40.47
N PHE A 2 3.75 -2.61 -39.89
CA PHE A 2 2.35 -2.83 -39.54
C PHE A 2 2.00 -1.98 -38.31
N LEU A 3 0.95 -1.16 -38.42
CA LEU A 3 0.43 -0.38 -37.29
C LEU A 3 -0.04 -1.36 -36.18
N PRO A 4 0.24 -1.08 -34.89
CA PRO A 4 -0.20 -1.95 -33.80
C PRO A 4 -1.72 -2.09 -33.78
N SER A 5 -2.22 -3.30 -33.50
CA SER A 5 -3.67 -3.49 -33.33
C SER A 5 -4.18 -2.74 -32.10
N LYS A 6 -5.50 -2.48 -32.02
CA LYS A 6 -6.12 -1.87 -30.82
C LYS A 6 -5.83 -2.67 -29.54
N LYS A 7 -5.71 -4.00 -29.66
CA LYS A 7 -5.40 -4.92 -28.55
C LYS A 7 -3.95 -4.78 -28.11
N ASP A 8 -3.04 -4.60 -29.05
CA ASP A 8 -1.62 -4.37 -28.77
C ASP A 8 -1.43 -3.03 -28.08
N LEU A 9 -2.07 -1.98 -28.59
CA LEU A 9 -2.05 -0.65 -27.96
C LEU A 9 -2.58 -0.69 -26.52
N LYS A 10 -3.71 -1.37 -26.29
CA LYS A 10 -4.26 -1.56 -24.93
C LYS A 10 -3.25 -2.22 -24.01
N THR A 11 -2.65 -3.34 -24.44
CA THR A 11 -1.66 -4.08 -23.66
C THR A 11 -0.43 -3.21 -23.37
N THR A 12 0.05 -2.46 -24.36
CA THR A 12 1.19 -1.54 -24.17
C THR A 12 0.89 -0.45 -23.14
N LEU A 13 -0.32 0.11 -23.15
CA LEU A 13 -0.73 1.14 -22.17
C LEU A 13 -0.85 0.56 -20.76
N GLU A 14 -1.37 -0.66 -20.61
CA GLU A 14 -1.42 -1.38 -19.31
C GLU A 14 -0.01 -1.61 -18.75
N VAL A 15 0.90 -2.11 -19.60
CA VAL A 15 2.30 -2.31 -19.24
C VAL A 15 2.99 -1.01 -18.87
N PHE A 16 2.77 0.04 -19.67
CA PHE A 16 3.32 1.37 -19.40
C PHE A 16 2.82 1.93 -18.07
N ALA A 17 1.54 1.75 -17.74
CA ALA A 17 0.97 2.24 -16.48
C ALA A 17 1.64 1.61 -15.25
N VAL A 18 1.86 0.31 -15.26
CA VAL A 18 2.54 -0.40 -14.17
C VAL A 18 4.03 -0.06 -14.14
N PHE A 19 4.69 -0.01 -15.30
CA PHE A 19 6.10 0.38 -15.39
C PHE A 19 6.33 1.81 -14.88
N HIS A 20 5.48 2.76 -15.28
CA HIS A 20 5.48 4.12 -14.75
C HIS A 20 5.34 4.10 -13.23
N TRP A 21 4.36 3.37 -12.69
CA TRP A 21 4.15 3.31 -11.24
C TRP A 21 5.37 2.79 -10.47
N ILE A 22 6.03 1.75 -10.97
CA ILE A 22 7.23 1.18 -10.35
C ILE A 22 8.43 2.13 -10.45
N SER A 23 8.60 2.79 -11.60
CA SER A 23 9.80 3.58 -11.91
C SER A 23 9.73 5.04 -11.50
N ILE A 24 8.55 5.62 -11.34
CA ILE A 24 8.38 7.08 -11.15
C ILE A 24 9.11 7.60 -9.91
N ALA A 25 9.12 6.83 -8.82
CA ALA A 25 9.85 7.23 -7.61
C ALA A 25 11.35 7.31 -7.89
N PHE A 26 11.92 6.30 -8.54
CA PHE A 26 13.34 6.28 -8.91
C PHE A 26 13.69 7.42 -9.88
N ILE A 27 12.86 7.64 -10.90
CA ILE A 27 13.04 8.73 -11.88
C ILE A 27 13.04 10.07 -11.16
N ILE A 28 12.03 10.37 -10.34
CA ILE A 28 11.95 11.65 -9.62
C ILE A 28 13.17 11.82 -8.71
N ILE A 29 13.52 10.82 -7.90
CA ILE A 29 14.67 10.91 -6.97
C ILE A 29 15.95 11.20 -7.74
N THR A 30 16.20 10.45 -8.81
CA THR A 30 17.43 10.56 -9.60
C THR A 30 17.50 11.91 -10.30
N THR A 31 16.41 12.33 -10.96
CA THR A 31 16.34 13.62 -11.64
C THR A 31 16.51 14.78 -10.66
N VAL A 32 15.77 14.78 -9.55
CA VAL A 32 15.87 15.83 -8.53
C VAL A 32 17.29 15.90 -7.95
N THR A 33 17.90 14.75 -7.66
CA THR A 33 19.26 14.70 -7.11
C THR A 33 20.30 15.22 -8.11
N ILE A 34 20.28 14.72 -9.35
CA ILE A 34 21.23 15.13 -10.39
C ILE A 34 21.08 16.61 -10.73
N VAL A 35 19.83 17.10 -10.89
CA VAL A 35 19.56 18.50 -11.20
C VAL A 35 20.03 19.40 -10.07
N ASN A 36 19.70 19.10 -8.80
CA ASN A 36 20.16 19.93 -7.68
C ASN A 36 21.68 19.89 -7.53
N LEU A 37 22.31 18.73 -7.69
CA LEU A 37 23.78 18.64 -7.69
C LEU A 37 24.39 19.50 -8.80
N TYR A 38 23.81 19.45 -10.00
CA TYR A 38 24.27 20.26 -11.12
C TYR A 38 24.13 21.76 -10.83
N LEU A 39 22.96 22.18 -10.32
CA LEU A 39 22.70 23.58 -9.97
C LEU A 39 23.68 24.10 -8.91
N VAL A 40 23.99 23.29 -7.90
CA VAL A 40 24.87 23.67 -6.79
C VAL A 40 26.34 23.71 -7.21
N VAL A 41 26.82 22.73 -7.97
CA VAL A 41 28.26 22.56 -8.25
C VAL A 41 28.70 23.30 -9.51
N PHE A 42 27.84 23.39 -10.53
CA PHE A 42 28.24 23.82 -11.87
C PHE A 42 27.55 25.10 -12.36
N THR A 43 26.69 25.74 -11.56
CA THR A 43 25.94 26.93 -12.00
C THR A 43 25.81 28.00 -10.91
N PRO A 44 25.53 29.28 -11.25
CA PRO A 44 25.17 30.30 -10.26
C PRO A 44 23.75 30.13 -9.70
N TYR A 45 22.98 29.14 -10.15
CA TYR A 45 21.58 28.92 -9.76
C TYR A 45 21.40 28.06 -8.49
N TRP A 46 22.47 27.84 -7.71
CA TRP A 46 22.39 27.19 -6.38
C TRP A 46 21.33 27.79 -5.42
N PRO A 47 20.95 29.10 -5.48
CA PRO A 47 19.87 29.60 -4.62
C PRO A 47 18.53 28.90 -4.84
N VAL A 48 18.27 28.33 -6.03
CA VAL A 48 17.06 27.54 -6.31
C VAL A 48 17.00 26.31 -5.40
N THR A 49 18.12 25.59 -5.24
CA THR A 49 18.21 24.45 -4.33
C THR A 49 17.96 24.87 -2.88
N VAL A 50 18.51 26.01 -2.46
CA VAL A 50 18.25 26.55 -1.12
C VAL A 50 16.78 26.87 -0.91
N LEU A 51 16.12 27.51 -1.87
CA LEU A 51 14.68 27.78 -1.80
C LEU A 51 13.85 26.49 -1.69
N ILE A 52 14.21 25.43 -2.43
CA ILE A 52 13.57 24.11 -2.33
C ILE A 52 13.73 23.53 -0.92
N LEU A 53 14.94 23.61 -0.34
CA LEU A 53 15.22 23.10 1.00
C LEU A 53 14.51 23.92 2.09
N ILE A 54 14.46 25.25 1.94
CA ILE A 54 13.70 26.13 2.83
C ILE A 54 12.21 25.75 2.79
N TRP A 55 11.64 25.64 1.59
CA TRP A 55 10.25 25.19 1.43
C TRP A 55 10.01 23.83 2.08
N LEU A 56 10.90 22.86 1.87
CA LEU A 56 10.81 21.54 2.47
C LEU A 56 10.84 21.59 4.00
N ALA A 57 11.69 22.45 4.59
CA ALA A 57 11.78 22.62 6.04
C ALA A 57 10.50 23.20 6.64
N PHE A 58 9.93 24.25 6.03
CA PHE A 58 8.65 24.82 6.47
C PHE A 58 7.49 23.85 6.29
N ASP A 59 7.50 23.07 5.21
CA ASP A 59 6.41 22.18 4.85
C ASP A 59 6.57 20.73 5.40
N TRP A 60 7.57 20.49 6.24
CA TRP A 60 8.01 19.15 6.62
C TRP A 60 6.89 18.26 7.17
N LYS A 61 5.95 18.85 7.91
CA LYS A 61 4.87 18.13 8.63
C LYS A 61 3.62 17.85 7.79
N THR A 62 3.54 18.34 6.55
CA THR A 62 2.37 18.17 5.69
C THR A 62 1.97 16.71 5.43
N PRO A 63 2.89 15.76 5.22
CA PRO A 63 2.58 14.34 5.06
C PRO A 63 1.93 13.69 6.29
N GLN A 64 2.14 14.26 7.48
CA GLN A 64 1.49 13.84 8.74
C GLN A 64 0.23 14.66 9.05
N ARG A 65 -0.15 15.60 8.18
CA ARG A 65 -1.33 16.48 8.36
C ARG A 65 -2.35 16.30 7.23
N GLY A 66 -2.47 15.06 6.75
CA GLY A 66 -3.42 14.66 5.70
C GLY A 66 -2.96 14.95 4.26
N GLY A 67 -1.71 15.38 4.08
CA GLY A 67 -1.10 15.58 2.77
C GLY A 67 -1.80 16.61 1.89
N ARG A 68 -1.59 16.50 0.58
CA ARG A 68 -2.15 17.36 -0.47
C ARG A 68 -2.82 16.53 -1.55
N ARG A 69 -4.00 15.98 -1.25
CA ARG A 69 -4.77 15.22 -2.23
C ARG A 69 -5.20 16.12 -3.40
N PHE A 70 -4.96 15.67 -4.63
CA PHE A 70 -5.48 16.26 -5.85
C PHE A 70 -6.41 15.27 -6.54
N THR A 71 -7.72 15.56 -6.53
CA THR A 71 -8.74 14.69 -7.10
C THR A 71 -8.49 14.38 -8.58
N CYS A 72 -7.98 15.34 -9.35
CA CYS A 72 -7.66 15.12 -10.77
C CYS A 72 -6.58 14.04 -10.97
N VAL A 73 -5.56 13.99 -10.11
CA VAL A 73 -4.49 12.98 -10.17
C VAL A 73 -5.05 11.60 -9.91
N ARG A 74 -5.94 11.45 -8.91
CA ARG A 74 -6.62 10.16 -8.63
C ARG A 74 -7.48 9.66 -9.80
N HIS A 75 -7.91 10.55 -10.70
CA HIS A 75 -8.73 10.25 -11.88
C HIS A 75 -7.94 10.12 -13.19
N TRP A 76 -6.61 10.18 -13.16
CA TRP A 76 -5.80 10.02 -14.38
C TRP A 76 -6.16 8.75 -15.15
N ARG A 77 -6.24 8.87 -16.48
CA ARG A 77 -6.54 7.74 -17.36
C ARG A 77 -5.52 6.60 -17.22
N LEU A 78 -4.29 6.93 -16.83
CA LEU A 78 -3.24 5.97 -16.50
C LEU A 78 -3.71 4.90 -15.49
N TRP A 79 -4.49 5.29 -14.49
CA TRP A 79 -4.95 4.36 -13.46
C TRP A 79 -5.99 3.37 -13.98
N LYS A 80 -6.73 3.70 -15.05
CA LYS A 80 -7.61 2.73 -15.71
C LYS A 80 -6.80 1.60 -16.36
N HIS A 81 -5.69 1.94 -16.99
CA HIS A 81 -4.75 0.96 -17.56
C HIS A 81 -4.06 0.15 -16.46
N TYR A 82 -3.68 0.79 -15.35
CA TYR A 82 -3.14 0.09 -14.18
C TYR A 82 -4.13 -0.93 -13.62
N ARG A 83 -5.41 -0.56 -13.47
CA ARG A 83 -6.47 -1.48 -13.04
C ARG A 83 -6.65 -2.63 -14.01
N ASP A 84 -6.70 -2.34 -15.32
CA ASP A 84 -6.94 -3.34 -16.35
C ASP A 84 -5.77 -4.32 -16.50
N TYR A 85 -4.55 -3.91 -16.10
CA TYR A 85 -3.39 -4.80 -16.01
C TYR A 85 -3.55 -5.91 -14.95
N PHE A 86 -4.10 -5.59 -13.78
CA PHE A 86 -4.30 -6.52 -12.65
C PHE A 86 -5.78 -6.96 -12.47
N PRO A 87 -6.61 -6.82 -13.50
CA PRO A 87 -8.06 -6.66 -13.37
C PRO A 87 -8.61 -6.31 -11.96
N LEU A 88 -8.24 -5.16 -11.38
CA LEU A 88 -8.54 -4.88 -9.96
C LEU A 88 -10.04 -4.79 -9.69
N LYS A 89 -10.49 -5.46 -8.63
CA LYS A 89 -11.87 -5.39 -8.11
C LYS A 89 -11.87 -5.05 -6.63
N LEU A 90 -12.77 -4.17 -6.22
CA LEU A 90 -12.98 -3.79 -4.84
C LEU A 90 -14.44 -4.08 -4.48
N LEU A 91 -14.64 -4.88 -3.44
CA LEU A 91 -15.96 -5.29 -2.97
C LEU A 91 -16.07 -4.97 -1.47
N LYS A 92 -17.26 -4.58 -1.02
CA LYS A 92 -17.58 -4.39 0.39
C LYS A 92 -18.64 -5.41 0.80
N THR A 93 -18.54 -5.91 2.03
CA THR A 93 -19.58 -6.79 2.59
C THR A 93 -20.71 -5.98 3.24
N HIS A 94 -20.44 -4.75 3.67
CA HIS A 94 -21.38 -3.88 4.37
C HIS A 94 -21.25 -2.43 3.91
N ASP A 95 -22.33 -1.67 4.06
CA ASP A 95 -22.29 -0.22 3.93
C ASP A 95 -21.52 0.42 5.10
N ILE A 96 -20.75 1.46 4.78
CA ILE A 96 -19.94 2.20 5.74
C ILE A 96 -20.46 3.63 5.77
N SER A 97 -20.85 4.09 6.96
CA SER A 97 -21.39 5.43 7.15
C SER A 97 -20.29 6.50 7.04
N PRO A 98 -20.49 7.60 6.29
CA PRO A 98 -19.56 8.73 6.27
C PRO A 98 -19.59 9.57 7.57
N SER A 99 -20.47 9.25 8.53
CA SER A 99 -20.55 9.96 9.82
C SER A 99 -19.46 9.57 10.81
N ARG A 100 -18.60 8.58 10.49
CA ARG A 100 -17.54 8.11 11.39
C ARG A 100 -16.21 7.96 10.63
N ASN A 101 -15.14 7.87 11.40
CA ASN A 101 -13.81 7.55 10.89
C ASN A 101 -13.48 6.06 11.14
N TYR A 102 -12.65 5.49 10.28
CA TYR A 102 -12.34 4.06 10.27
C TYR A 102 -10.85 3.82 10.04
N ILE A 103 -10.35 2.69 10.57
CA ILE A 103 -9.06 2.14 10.17
C ILE A 103 -9.34 0.87 9.37
N LEU A 104 -9.08 0.93 8.06
CA LEU A 104 -9.06 -0.24 7.20
C LEU A 104 -7.71 -0.93 7.33
N VAL A 105 -7.75 -2.20 7.72
CA VAL A 105 -6.57 -3.01 8.02
C VAL A 105 -6.41 -4.05 6.92
N CYS A 106 -5.39 -3.86 6.09
CA CYS A 106 -5.21 -4.49 4.80
C CYS A 106 -4.21 -5.66 4.84
N HIS A 107 -4.59 -6.79 4.23
CA HIS A 107 -3.80 -8.03 4.18
C HIS A 107 -3.95 -8.76 2.83
N PRO A 108 -2.92 -9.42 2.30
CA PRO A 108 -1.49 -9.26 2.64
C PRO A 108 -0.90 -8.01 1.98
N HIS A 109 0.31 -7.61 2.39
CA HIS A 109 1.09 -6.54 1.74
C HIS A 109 1.55 -6.91 0.32
N GLY A 110 1.88 -8.18 0.09
CA GLY A 110 2.59 -8.62 -1.11
C GLY A 110 4.01 -8.03 -1.17
N ILE A 111 4.64 -8.06 -2.35
CA ILE A 111 5.99 -7.48 -2.51
C ILE A 111 5.91 -5.94 -2.56
N LEU A 112 4.97 -5.37 -3.33
CA LEU A 112 4.86 -3.93 -3.58
C LEU A 112 3.46 -3.33 -3.33
N ALA A 113 2.51 -4.08 -2.77
CA ALA A 113 1.18 -3.55 -2.43
C ALA A 113 0.41 -2.92 -3.63
N PHE A 114 0.44 -3.57 -4.80
CA PHE A 114 -0.15 -3.05 -6.03
C PHE A 114 -1.66 -2.88 -5.93
N GLY A 115 -2.36 -3.85 -5.34
CA GLY A 115 -3.81 -3.80 -5.15
C GLY A 115 -4.22 -2.63 -4.27
N TRP A 116 -3.51 -2.40 -3.17
CA TRP A 116 -3.79 -1.33 -2.22
C TRP A 116 -3.64 0.06 -2.84
N PHE A 117 -2.58 0.29 -3.62
CA PHE A 117 -2.42 1.53 -4.36
C PHE A 117 -3.59 1.74 -5.35
N GLY A 118 -3.83 0.76 -6.22
CA GLY A 118 -4.82 0.91 -7.28
C GLY A 118 -6.23 1.10 -6.75
N GLN A 119 -6.58 0.44 -5.65
CA GLN A 119 -7.93 0.46 -5.09
C GLN A 119 -8.23 1.67 -4.21
N PHE A 120 -7.25 2.18 -3.45
CA PHE A 120 -7.48 3.20 -2.42
C PHE A 120 -6.80 4.54 -2.71
N ALA A 121 -5.61 4.54 -3.33
CA ALA A 121 -4.94 5.79 -3.69
C ALA A 121 -5.52 6.41 -4.98
N THR A 122 -6.09 5.60 -5.87
CA THR A 122 -6.68 6.07 -7.14
C THR A 122 -8.20 5.92 -7.16
N GLU A 123 -8.85 6.41 -8.22
CA GLU A 123 -10.26 6.16 -8.50
C GLU A 123 -10.47 5.06 -9.57
N ALA A 124 -9.44 4.29 -9.90
CA ALA A 124 -9.53 3.28 -10.95
C ALA A 124 -10.57 2.18 -10.65
N SER A 125 -10.61 1.73 -9.39
CA SER A 125 -11.58 0.77 -8.87
C SER A 125 -12.98 1.38 -8.64
N GLY A 126 -13.13 2.71 -8.80
CA GLY A 126 -14.36 3.42 -8.46
C GLY A 126 -14.62 3.52 -6.96
N PHE A 127 -13.57 3.69 -6.14
CA PHE A 127 -13.66 3.79 -4.68
C PHE A 127 -14.80 4.71 -4.22
N SER A 128 -14.89 5.92 -4.76
CA SER A 128 -15.90 6.91 -4.34
C SER A 128 -17.34 6.48 -4.63
N LYS A 129 -17.55 5.53 -5.56
CA LYS A 129 -18.87 4.94 -5.84
C LYS A 129 -19.19 3.80 -4.86
N ILE A 130 -18.19 3.03 -4.46
CA ILE A 130 -18.34 1.90 -3.54
C ILE A 130 -18.54 2.41 -2.10
N PHE A 131 -17.80 3.46 -1.71
CA PHE A 131 -17.86 4.08 -0.39
C PHE A 131 -18.21 5.57 -0.51
N PRO A 132 -19.48 5.90 -0.79
CA PRO A 132 -19.91 7.29 -0.97
C PRO A 132 -19.69 8.10 0.30
N GLY A 133 -19.10 9.29 0.16
CA GLY A 133 -18.79 10.19 1.28
C GLY A 133 -17.58 9.76 2.13
N ILE A 134 -16.94 8.63 1.80
CA ILE A 134 -15.71 8.20 2.47
C ILE A 134 -14.48 8.70 1.72
N THR A 135 -13.48 9.10 2.48
CA THR A 135 -12.24 9.67 1.99
C THR A 135 -11.06 8.76 2.38
N PRO A 136 -10.40 8.07 1.43
CA PRO A 136 -9.37 7.07 1.73
C PRO A 136 -7.97 7.70 1.86
N TYR A 137 -7.28 7.44 2.96
CA TYR A 137 -5.90 7.88 3.20
C TYR A 137 -4.97 6.67 3.35
N VAL A 138 -4.24 6.36 2.29
CA VAL A 138 -3.24 5.29 2.33
C VAL A 138 -2.01 5.76 3.09
N LEU A 139 -1.56 4.96 4.05
CA LEU A 139 -0.37 5.28 4.82
C LEU A 139 0.83 4.49 4.32
N THR A 140 1.96 5.18 4.08
CA THR A 140 3.20 4.55 3.59
C THR A 140 4.43 5.08 4.32
N LEU A 141 5.58 4.46 4.08
CA LEU A 141 6.87 4.77 4.68
C LEU A 141 7.21 6.27 4.60
N GLY A 142 7.61 6.85 5.74
CA GLY A 142 7.96 8.26 5.86
C GLY A 142 9.09 8.73 4.92
N ALA A 143 10.00 7.84 4.54
CA ALA A 143 11.14 8.14 3.68
C ALA A 143 10.73 8.68 2.29
N PHE A 144 9.58 8.25 1.75
CA PHE A 144 9.06 8.78 0.48
C PHE A 144 8.79 10.28 0.54
N PHE A 145 8.59 10.84 1.73
CA PHE A 145 8.28 12.25 1.92
C PHE A 145 9.49 13.15 2.18
N TRP A 146 10.70 12.57 2.28
CA TRP A 146 11.94 13.32 2.47
C TRP A 146 12.43 13.96 1.18
N MET A 147 12.10 13.35 0.04
CA MET A 147 12.55 13.83 -1.27
C MET A 147 11.57 14.88 -1.82
N PRO A 148 12.05 16.10 -2.19
CA PRO A 148 11.26 17.09 -2.90
C PRO A 148 10.64 16.49 -4.16
N PHE A 149 9.46 17.00 -4.54
CA PHE A 149 8.65 16.56 -5.69
C PHE A 149 8.10 15.12 -5.59
N LEU A 150 8.87 14.13 -5.14
CA LEU A 150 8.36 12.79 -4.88
C LEU A 150 7.27 12.84 -3.82
N ARG A 151 7.53 13.57 -2.73
CA ARG A 151 6.54 13.78 -1.67
C ARG A 151 5.24 14.41 -2.20
N GLU A 152 5.33 15.35 -3.14
CA GLU A 152 4.13 15.99 -3.72
C GLU A 152 3.37 15.01 -4.60
N TYR A 153 4.08 14.23 -5.42
CA TYR A 153 3.47 13.17 -6.23
C TYR A 153 2.76 12.14 -5.36
N VAL A 154 3.40 11.64 -4.30
CA VAL A 154 2.81 10.68 -3.35
C VAL A 154 1.60 11.28 -2.64
N MET A 155 1.71 12.50 -2.12
CA MET A 155 0.58 13.19 -1.48
C MET A 155 -0.58 13.49 -2.43
N SER A 156 -0.29 13.71 -3.72
CA SER A 156 -1.31 14.05 -4.73
C SER A 156 -2.37 12.97 -4.92
N VAL A 157 -2.00 11.71 -4.77
CA VAL A 157 -2.94 10.57 -4.78
C VAL A 157 -3.60 10.32 -3.41
N GLY A 158 -3.35 11.19 -2.43
CA GLY A 158 -3.94 11.10 -1.08
C GLY A 158 -3.19 10.18 -0.12
N ILE A 159 -1.95 9.80 -0.45
CA ILE A 159 -1.10 9.00 0.44
C ILE A 159 -0.46 9.91 1.50
N CYS A 160 -0.43 9.44 2.75
CA CYS A 160 0.18 10.13 3.89
C CYS A 160 1.27 9.27 4.53
N SER A 161 2.04 9.88 5.44
CA SER A 161 3.07 9.15 6.20
C SER A 161 2.41 8.17 7.18
N VAL A 162 2.95 6.97 7.28
CA VAL A 162 2.61 6.00 8.34
C VAL A 162 3.33 6.41 9.63
N SER A 163 2.67 7.26 10.41
CA SER A 163 3.11 7.67 11.74
C SER A 163 1.91 7.85 12.65
N GLN A 164 2.12 7.69 13.96
CA GLN A 164 1.06 7.92 14.95
C GLN A 164 0.46 9.32 14.80
N SER A 165 1.30 10.35 14.62
CA SER A 165 0.85 11.74 14.39
C SER A 165 -0.05 11.91 13.16
N SER A 166 0.20 11.14 12.08
CA SER A 166 -0.62 11.16 10.87
C SER A 166 -1.98 10.53 11.13
N ILE A 167 -1.98 9.38 11.81
CA ILE A 167 -3.21 8.67 12.19
C ILE A 167 -4.05 9.55 13.12
N ASP A 168 -3.45 10.08 14.19
CA ASP A 168 -4.14 10.94 15.14
C ASP A 168 -4.78 12.14 14.44
N PHE A 169 -4.01 12.85 13.61
CA PHE A 169 -4.50 14.01 12.88
C PHE A 169 -5.65 13.66 11.92
N LEU A 170 -5.55 12.56 11.18
CA LEU A 170 -6.61 12.11 10.27
C LEU A 170 -7.89 11.69 11.02
N LEU A 171 -7.77 11.11 12.22
CA LEU A 171 -8.93 10.69 13.02
C LEU A 171 -9.59 11.82 13.80
N THR A 172 -8.85 12.90 14.11
CA THR A 172 -9.33 13.95 15.04
C THR A 172 -9.47 15.33 14.41
N HIS A 173 -8.66 15.70 13.41
CA HIS A 173 -8.60 17.06 12.86
C HIS A 173 -9.13 17.17 11.42
N LYS A 174 -9.43 16.04 10.74
CA LYS A 174 -9.93 16.01 9.36
C LYS A 174 -11.44 15.75 9.25
N GLY A 175 -12.19 16.00 10.31
CA GLY A 175 -13.64 15.75 10.34
C GLY A 175 -13.98 14.26 10.33
N THR A 176 -15.16 13.92 9.81
CA THR A 176 -15.66 12.54 9.69
C THR A 176 -15.55 12.00 8.27
N GLY A 177 -15.80 10.71 8.08
CA GLY A 177 -15.77 10.05 6.77
C GLY A 177 -14.35 9.71 6.30
N ASN A 178 -13.36 9.76 7.19
CA ASN A 178 -11.99 9.40 6.86
C ASN A 178 -11.78 7.90 7.07
N MET A 179 -11.24 7.23 6.03
CA MET A 179 -10.83 5.83 6.11
C MET A 179 -9.32 5.75 5.96
N ILE A 180 -8.64 5.40 7.05
CA ILE A 180 -7.19 5.26 7.08
C ILE A 180 -6.84 3.84 6.65
N ILE A 181 -6.00 3.71 5.63
CA ILE A 181 -5.63 2.42 5.04
C ILE A 181 -4.24 2.04 5.56
N VAL A 182 -4.17 0.96 6.33
CA VAL A 182 -2.95 0.48 6.96
C VAL A 182 -2.69 -0.97 6.55
N VAL A 183 -1.53 -1.21 5.94
CA VAL A 183 -1.06 -2.56 5.60
C VAL A 183 -0.16 -3.05 6.74
N VAL A 184 -0.71 -3.82 7.67
CA VAL A 184 -0.11 -4.06 9.00
C VAL A 184 1.14 -4.93 8.95
N GLY A 185 1.16 -5.96 8.12
CA GLY A 185 2.34 -6.80 7.97
C GLY A 185 3.54 -6.07 7.37
N GLY A 186 3.27 -5.04 6.55
CA GLY A 186 4.27 -4.19 5.94
C GLY A 186 5.33 -4.99 5.16
N LEU A 187 6.55 -4.45 5.10
CA LEU A 187 7.68 -5.11 4.41
C LEU A 187 8.10 -6.46 5.02
N ALA A 188 7.62 -6.82 6.23
CA ALA A 188 7.91 -8.12 6.81
C ALA A 188 7.18 -9.26 6.07
N GLU A 189 6.02 -8.97 5.46
CA GLU A 189 5.25 -9.93 4.66
C GLU A 189 5.84 -10.22 3.30
N CYS A 190 6.73 -9.36 2.77
CA CYS A 190 7.42 -9.61 1.50
C CYS A 190 8.17 -10.95 1.52
N ARG A 191 8.61 -11.44 2.69
CA ARG A 191 9.28 -12.75 2.84
C ARG A 191 8.35 -13.94 2.58
N TYR A 192 7.06 -13.76 2.86
CA TYR A 192 6.04 -14.81 2.80
C TYR A 192 5.10 -14.64 1.60
N SER A 193 5.42 -13.68 0.72
CA SER A 193 4.66 -13.34 -0.48
C SER A 193 5.00 -14.29 -1.63
N LEU A 194 4.86 -15.59 -1.38
CA LEU A 194 4.93 -16.62 -2.40
C LEU A 194 3.55 -16.80 -3.06
N PRO A 195 3.48 -17.15 -4.35
CA PRO A 195 2.21 -17.46 -5.00
C PRO A 195 1.43 -18.54 -4.23
N GLY A 196 0.13 -18.31 -4.04
CA GLY A 196 -0.77 -19.17 -3.27
C GLY A 196 -0.63 -19.07 -1.75
N SER A 197 0.31 -18.27 -1.23
CA SER A 197 0.51 -18.10 0.22
C SER A 197 -0.65 -17.32 0.86
N SER A 198 -1.07 -17.80 2.03
CA SER A 198 -2.04 -17.17 2.94
C SER A 198 -1.39 -16.81 4.30
N THR A 199 -0.07 -16.68 4.33
CA THR A 199 0.68 -16.36 5.56
C THR A 199 0.76 -14.84 5.79
N LEU A 200 0.33 -14.39 6.96
CA LEU A 200 0.30 -12.99 7.38
C LEU A 200 1.17 -12.73 8.61
N VAL A 201 1.91 -11.62 8.60
CA VAL A 201 2.69 -11.17 9.76
C VAL A 201 1.82 -10.28 10.62
N LEU A 202 1.06 -10.90 11.52
CA LEU A 202 0.03 -10.23 12.32
C LEU A 202 0.09 -10.58 13.80
N LYS A 203 0.67 -11.72 14.20
CA LYS A 203 0.58 -12.27 15.57
C LYS A 203 0.98 -11.25 16.64
N ASN A 204 2.09 -10.54 16.40
CA ASN A 204 2.66 -9.57 17.33
C ASN A 204 2.41 -8.11 16.92
N ARG A 205 1.49 -7.86 15.98
CA ARG A 205 1.26 -6.53 15.38
C ARG A 205 0.01 -5.86 15.92
N SER A 206 -0.10 -5.63 17.23
CA SER A 206 -1.32 -5.08 17.84
C SER A 206 -1.40 -3.54 17.90
N GLY A 207 -0.44 -2.82 17.31
CA GLY A 207 -0.38 -1.35 17.35
C GLY A 207 -1.64 -0.67 16.79
N PHE A 208 -2.17 -1.17 15.68
CA PHE A 208 -3.40 -0.63 15.07
C PHE A 208 -4.63 -0.81 15.97
N VAL A 209 -4.68 -1.90 16.76
CA VAL A 209 -5.76 -2.15 17.73
C VAL A 209 -5.68 -1.15 18.87
N ARG A 210 -4.47 -0.92 19.40
CA ARG A 210 -4.24 0.11 20.42
C ARG A 210 -4.70 1.48 19.92
N THR A 211 -4.29 1.89 18.73
CA THR A 211 -4.70 3.17 18.15
C THR A 211 -6.22 3.25 17.97
N ALA A 212 -6.87 2.18 17.50
CA ALA A 212 -8.31 2.14 17.32
C ALA A 212 -9.08 2.29 18.65
N LEU A 213 -8.60 1.63 19.72
CA LEU A 213 -9.14 1.78 21.07
C LEU A 213 -8.97 3.22 21.60
N GLN A 214 -7.80 3.82 21.41
CA GLN A 214 -7.55 5.20 21.88
C GLN A 214 -8.49 6.23 21.24
N HIS A 215 -8.82 6.04 19.97
CA HIS A 215 -9.70 6.93 19.22
C HIS A 215 -11.17 6.51 19.24
N GLY A 216 -11.50 5.29 19.67
CA GLY A 216 -12.86 4.74 19.60
C GLY A 216 -13.36 4.56 18.17
N VAL A 217 -12.48 4.20 17.24
CA VAL A 217 -12.79 4.06 15.81
C VAL A 217 -12.85 2.59 15.41
N ALA A 218 -13.79 2.24 14.53
CA ALA A 218 -13.95 0.86 14.13
C ALA A 218 -12.78 0.38 13.25
N LEU A 219 -12.37 -0.86 13.48
CA LEU A 219 -11.42 -1.59 12.63
C LEU A 219 -12.17 -2.32 11.54
N ILE A 220 -11.69 -2.27 10.30
CA ILE A 220 -12.31 -3.01 9.20
C ILE A 220 -11.26 -3.96 8.62
N PRO A 221 -11.44 -5.30 8.67
CA PRO A 221 -10.54 -6.22 8.01
C PRO A 221 -10.72 -6.12 6.49
N ALA A 222 -9.62 -6.09 5.74
CA ALA A 222 -9.63 -6.20 4.29
C ALA A 222 -8.64 -7.25 3.82
N TYR A 223 -9.07 -8.11 2.89
CA TYR A 223 -8.24 -9.15 2.31
C TYR A 223 -8.17 -9.02 0.78
N ALA A 224 -6.96 -9.01 0.21
CA ALA A 224 -6.69 -8.95 -1.23
C ALA A 224 -6.30 -10.33 -1.78
N PHE A 225 -7.25 -11.00 -2.44
CA PHE A 225 -6.99 -12.25 -3.14
C PHE A 225 -6.22 -11.99 -4.44
N GLY A 226 -5.13 -12.71 -4.66
CA GLY A 226 -4.23 -12.57 -5.82
C GLY A 226 -3.04 -11.64 -5.63
N GLU A 227 -2.96 -10.90 -4.50
CA GLU A 227 -1.87 -9.94 -4.25
C GLU A 227 -0.50 -10.63 -4.12
N THR A 228 -0.44 -11.82 -3.52
CA THR A 228 0.77 -12.64 -3.38
C THR A 228 1.19 -13.34 -4.67
N ASP A 229 0.29 -13.42 -5.65
CA ASP A 229 0.54 -14.09 -6.94
C ASP A 229 1.18 -13.18 -7.97
N LEU A 230 1.40 -11.89 -7.66
CA LEU A 230 1.89 -10.89 -8.61
C LEU A 230 3.38 -11.06 -8.94
N TYR A 231 4.13 -11.78 -8.13
CA TYR A 231 5.54 -12.10 -8.37
C TYR A 231 5.83 -13.53 -7.91
N ASP A 232 6.83 -14.14 -8.55
CA ASP A 232 7.51 -15.27 -7.96
C ASP A 232 8.67 -14.79 -7.10
N GLN A 233 9.06 -15.59 -6.13
CA GLN A 233 10.20 -15.31 -5.26
C GLN A 233 11.10 -16.54 -5.16
N HIS A 234 12.41 -16.31 -5.25
CA HIS A 234 13.40 -17.34 -4.96
C HIS A 234 13.78 -17.29 -3.47
N ILE A 235 13.55 -18.40 -2.76
CA ILE A 235 13.93 -18.57 -1.37
C ILE A 235 15.32 -19.23 -1.32
N PHE A 236 16.33 -18.44 -0.94
CA PHE A 236 17.69 -18.96 -0.79
C PHE A 236 17.79 -19.95 0.37
N THR A 237 18.62 -20.98 0.19
CA THR A 237 18.89 -22.02 1.18
C THR A 237 19.26 -21.41 2.54
N PRO A 238 18.57 -21.80 3.64
CA PRO A 238 18.91 -21.37 4.97
C PRO A 238 20.38 -21.60 5.30
N GLY A 239 21.05 -20.59 5.86
CA GLY A 239 22.47 -20.69 6.23
C GLY A 239 23.46 -20.46 5.08
N GLY A 240 23.02 -20.40 3.82
CA GLY A 240 23.87 -20.05 2.67
C GLY A 240 24.35 -18.59 2.69
N PHE A 241 25.34 -18.24 1.86
CA PHE A 241 25.94 -16.91 1.82
C PHE A 241 24.90 -15.79 1.60
N VAL A 242 24.02 -15.96 0.60
CA VAL A 242 22.96 -14.98 0.31
C VAL A 242 21.97 -14.88 1.47
N ASN A 243 21.57 -16.00 2.08
CA ASN A 243 20.69 -15.97 3.25
C ASN A 243 21.33 -15.25 4.45
N ARG A 244 22.63 -15.43 4.69
CA ARG A 244 23.38 -14.70 5.73
C ARG A 244 23.43 -13.21 5.41
N PHE A 245 23.69 -12.83 4.16
CA PHE A 245 23.63 -11.43 3.72
C PHE A 245 22.24 -10.83 3.92
N GLN A 246 21.17 -11.51 3.50
CA GLN A 246 19.80 -11.05 3.69
C GLN A 246 19.47 -10.83 5.17
N LYS A 247 19.93 -11.73 6.07
CA LYS A 247 19.76 -11.59 7.52
C LYS A 247 20.54 -10.39 8.08
N TRP A 248 21.80 -10.24 7.68
CA TRP A 248 22.64 -9.11 8.08
C TRP A 248 22.06 -7.77 7.61
N PHE A 249 21.69 -7.67 6.33
CA PHE A 249 21.08 -6.46 5.76
C PHE A 249 19.77 -6.10 6.47
N ARG A 250 18.92 -7.10 6.74
CA ARG A 250 17.71 -6.90 7.52
C ARG A 250 18.00 -6.43 8.95
N SER A 251 19.06 -6.92 9.61
CA SER A 251 19.42 -6.44 10.95
C SER A 251 19.88 -4.99 10.96
N MET A 252 20.44 -4.48 9.86
CA MET A 252 20.89 -3.10 9.76
C MET A 252 19.77 -2.14 9.35
N ILE A 253 18.98 -2.51 8.34
CA ILE A 253 18.04 -1.57 7.70
C ILE A 253 16.57 -1.98 7.83
N HIS A 254 16.27 -3.06 8.55
CA HIS A 254 14.92 -3.59 8.79
C HIS A 254 14.10 -3.94 7.52
N ILE A 255 14.71 -3.93 6.34
CA ILE A 255 14.14 -4.36 5.06
C ILE A 255 14.71 -5.74 4.73
N TYR A 256 13.85 -6.68 4.33
CA TYR A 256 14.28 -7.98 3.82
C TYR A 256 14.41 -7.91 2.30
N PRO A 257 15.63 -8.07 1.73
CA PRO A 257 15.82 -7.95 0.29
C PRO A 257 15.40 -9.27 -0.37
N CYS A 258 14.14 -9.33 -0.82
CA CYS A 258 13.60 -10.48 -1.56
C CYS A 258 14.25 -10.57 -2.95
N ALA A 259 14.63 -11.78 -3.37
CA ALA A 259 14.88 -12.07 -4.77
C ALA A 259 13.56 -12.45 -5.44
N PHE A 260 12.91 -11.48 -6.08
CA PHE A 260 11.63 -11.68 -6.76
C PHE A 260 11.76 -11.42 -8.25
N TYR A 261 10.84 -12.00 -9.02
CA TYR A 261 10.76 -11.82 -10.45
C TYR A 261 9.34 -12.02 -10.96
N GLY A 262 9.07 -11.48 -12.13
CA GLY A 262 7.81 -11.67 -12.82
C GLY A 262 8.04 -11.69 -14.32
N ARG A 263 7.27 -10.89 -15.05
CA ARG A 263 7.35 -10.77 -16.50
C ARG A 263 8.21 -9.58 -16.94
N GLY A 264 8.69 -9.64 -18.18
CA GLY A 264 9.22 -8.50 -18.90
C GLY A 264 8.12 -7.75 -19.66
N PHE A 265 8.51 -6.84 -20.56
CA PHE A 265 7.56 -6.04 -21.33
C PHE A 265 6.67 -6.88 -22.26
N THR A 266 7.20 -7.98 -22.79
CA THR A 266 6.43 -8.93 -23.62
C THR A 266 5.86 -10.07 -22.78
N LYS A 267 4.79 -10.74 -23.24
CA LYS A 267 4.11 -11.80 -22.48
C LYS A 267 5.00 -13.02 -22.16
N LYS A 268 6.00 -13.29 -23.00
CA LYS A 268 6.88 -14.45 -22.89
C LYS A 268 8.24 -14.13 -22.25
N SER A 269 8.55 -12.85 -22.04
CA SER A 269 9.81 -12.43 -21.41
C SER A 269 9.72 -12.48 -19.89
N TRP A 270 10.82 -12.85 -19.26
CA TRP A 270 11.06 -12.74 -17.82
C TRP A 270 11.59 -11.34 -17.44
N GLY A 271 11.29 -10.84 -16.25
CA GLY A 271 11.75 -9.51 -15.82
C GLY A 271 11.23 -9.07 -14.45
N LEU A 272 11.23 -7.75 -14.20
CA LEU A 272 10.83 -7.15 -12.92
C LEU A 272 9.40 -6.58 -12.90
N LEU A 273 8.64 -6.68 -14.00
CA LEU A 273 7.22 -6.32 -13.97
C LEU A 273 6.42 -7.44 -13.31
N PRO A 274 5.37 -7.12 -12.54
CA PRO A 274 4.54 -8.12 -11.91
C PRO A 274 3.73 -8.89 -12.96
N TYR A 275 3.32 -10.10 -12.66
CA TYR A 275 2.39 -10.83 -13.52
C TYR A 275 1.05 -10.08 -13.65
N SER A 276 0.47 -10.12 -14.84
CA SER A 276 -0.87 -9.60 -15.10
C SER A 276 -1.89 -10.63 -14.61
N ARG A 277 -2.17 -10.61 -13.30
CA ARG A 277 -3.10 -11.51 -12.62
C ARG A 277 -4.20 -10.69 -11.91
N PRO A 278 -5.43 -11.21 -11.81
CA PRO A 278 -6.51 -10.54 -11.11
C PRO A 278 -6.19 -10.32 -9.62
N VAL A 279 -6.50 -9.13 -9.10
CA VAL A 279 -6.52 -8.88 -7.65
C VAL A 279 -7.90 -8.40 -7.23
N THR A 280 -8.53 -9.13 -6.31
CA THR A 280 -9.84 -8.76 -5.75
C THR A 280 -9.72 -8.53 -4.25
N THR A 281 -10.07 -7.33 -3.82
CA THR A 281 -10.10 -6.98 -2.40
C THR A 281 -11.51 -7.01 -1.87
N ILE A 282 -11.68 -7.73 -0.77
CA ILE A 282 -12.91 -7.74 0.02
C ILE A 282 -12.70 -6.89 1.26
N VAL A 283 -13.52 -5.87 1.42
CA VAL A 283 -13.62 -5.04 2.63
C VAL A 283 -14.72 -5.63 3.50
N GLY A 284 -14.33 -6.06 4.71
CA GLY A 284 -15.19 -6.73 5.67
C GLY A 284 -16.12 -5.79 6.45
N GLU A 285 -16.71 -6.36 7.50
CA GLU A 285 -17.59 -5.64 8.42
C GLU A 285 -16.78 -4.80 9.41
N PRO A 286 -17.22 -3.57 9.73
CA PRO A 286 -16.59 -2.78 10.79
C PRO A 286 -16.74 -3.44 12.16
N LEU A 287 -15.62 -3.75 12.80
CA LEU A 287 -15.52 -4.17 14.20
C LEU A 287 -15.51 -2.91 15.10
N PRO A 288 -16.59 -2.64 15.86
CA PRO A 288 -16.65 -1.47 16.73
C PRO A 288 -15.63 -1.55 17.86
N MET A 289 -15.00 -0.42 18.17
CA MET A 289 -13.98 -0.32 19.21
C MET A 289 -14.44 0.69 20.27
N PRO A 290 -14.46 0.35 21.56
CA PRO A 290 -14.72 1.33 22.60
C PRO A 290 -13.57 2.33 22.68
N LYS A 291 -13.89 3.59 23.04
CA LYS A 291 -12.86 4.59 23.30
C LYS A 291 -12.24 4.36 24.67
N ILE A 292 -10.96 4.03 24.72
CA ILE A 292 -10.18 3.79 25.93
C ILE A 292 -8.84 4.51 25.77
N GLU A 293 -8.61 5.58 26.54
CA GLU A 293 -7.43 6.44 26.39
C GLU A 293 -6.11 5.70 26.63
N ASN A 294 -6.08 4.85 27.66
CA ASN A 294 -4.91 4.06 28.04
C ASN A 294 -5.27 2.56 28.10
N PRO A 295 -5.45 1.89 26.95
CA PRO A 295 -5.88 0.50 26.94
C PRO A 295 -4.75 -0.40 27.47
N SER A 296 -5.08 -1.27 28.43
CA SER A 296 -4.14 -2.26 28.95
C SER A 296 -3.74 -3.27 27.87
N GLN A 297 -2.60 -3.93 28.05
CA GLN A 297 -2.13 -4.93 27.09
C GLN A 297 -3.12 -6.10 26.93
N GLU A 298 -3.82 -6.46 28.02
CA GLU A 298 -4.86 -7.50 28.01
C GLU A 298 -6.07 -7.10 27.16
N ILE A 299 -6.53 -5.85 27.28
CA ILE A 299 -7.62 -5.32 26.46
C ILE A 299 -7.19 -5.31 24.99
N VAL A 300 -5.97 -4.83 24.70
CA VAL A 300 -5.42 -4.83 23.33
C VAL A 300 -5.37 -6.26 22.78
N ALA A 301 -4.89 -7.23 23.56
CA ALA A 301 -4.82 -8.64 23.15
C ALA A 301 -6.21 -9.23 22.88
N LYS A 302 -7.20 -8.94 23.73
CA LYS A 302 -8.60 -9.36 23.54
C LYS A 302 -9.15 -8.85 22.21
N TYR A 303 -9.04 -7.56 21.92
CA TYR A 303 -9.55 -7.00 20.67
C TYR A 303 -8.73 -7.41 19.45
N HIS A 304 -7.43 -7.67 19.62
CA HIS A 304 -6.60 -8.24 18.56
C HIS A 304 -7.05 -9.66 18.17
N ALA A 305 -7.41 -10.50 19.15
CA ALA A 305 -8.00 -11.81 18.89
C ALA A 305 -9.34 -11.69 18.14
N LEU A 306 -10.25 -10.81 18.60
CA LEU A 306 -11.52 -10.56 17.92
C LEU A 306 -11.33 -10.08 16.47
N TYR A 307 -10.33 -9.21 16.25
CA TYR A 307 -9.98 -8.76 14.91
C TYR A 307 -9.46 -9.91 14.03
N ILE A 308 -8.59 -10.77 14.57
CA ILE A 308 -8.07 -11.95 13.86
C ILE A 308 -9.21 -12.90 13.48
N ASP A 309 -10.14 -13.15 14.39
CA ASP A 309 -11.30 -14.02 14.12
C ASP A 309 -12.19 -13.44 13.01
N ALA A 310 -12.42 -12.13 13.02
CA ALA A 310 -13.14 -11.43 11.95
C ALA A 310 -12.42 -11.53 10.59
N LEU A 311 -11.09 -11.40 10.58
CA LEU A 311 -10.28 -11.54 9.37
C LEU A 311 -10.30 -12.97 8.82
N ARG A 312 -10.16 -13.98 9.69
CA ARG A 312 -10.25 -15.40 9.30
C ARG A 312 -11.61 -15.73 8.71
N LYS A 313 -12.69 -15.31 9.38
CA LYS A 313 -14.06 -15.45 8.87
C LYS A 313 -14.21 -14.80 7.49
N LEU A 314 -13.69 -13.59 7.30
CA LEU A 314 -13.74 -12.90 6.00
C LEU A 314 -13.02 -13.69 4.90
N PHE A 315 -11.83 -14.22 5.21
CA PHE A 315 -11.03 -15.06 4.32
C PHE A 315 -11.79 -16.35 3.96
N ASP A 316 -12.23 -17.11 4.95
CA ASP A 316 -12.90 -18.41 4.76
C ASP A 316 -14.18 -18.31 3.94
N GLN A 317 -14.96 -17.24 4.12
CA GLN A 317 -16.18 -16.99 3.36
C GLN A 317 -15.95 -16.75 1.85
N HIS A 318 -14.73 -16.40 1.45
CA HIS A 318 -14.43 -15.94 0.09
C HIS A 318 -13.36 -16.78 -0.62
N LYS A 319 -12.49 -17.49 0.11
CA LYS A 319 -11.28 -18.13 -0.43
C LYS A 319 -11.55 -19.07 -1.62
N THR A 320 -12.60 -19.87 -1.56
CA THR A 320 -12.96 -20.84 -2.62
C THR A 320 -13.35 -20.16 -3.94
N LYS A 321 -13.95 -18.95 -3.88
CA LYS A 321 -14.28 -18.15 -5.08
C LYS A 321 -13.03 -17.68 -5.84
N PHE A 322 -11.88 -17.69 -5.17
CA PHE A 322 -10.60 -17.26 -5.73
C PHE A 322 -9.61 -18.42 -5.91
N GLY A 323 -10.11 -19.66 -5.94
CA GLY A 323 -9.31 -20.85 -6.24
C GLY A 323 -8.44 -21.36 -5.08
N ILE A 324 -8.65 -20.84 -3.87
CA ILE A 324 -7.99 -21.33 -2.66
C ILE A 324 -8.80 -22.50 -2.08
N SER A 325 -8.11 -23.57 -1.65
CA SER A 325 -8.74 -24.76 -1.08
C SER A 325 -9.59 -24.44 0.16
N GLU A 326 -10.69 -25.17 0.34
CA GLU A 326 -11.51 -25.08 1.55
C GLU A 326 -10.72 -25.43 2.82
N THR A 327 -9.73 -26.33 2.70
CA THR A 327 -8.85 -26.75 3.79
C THR A 327 -7.68 -25.80 4.06
N GLN A 328 -7.40 -24.86 3.15
CA GLN A 328 -6.29 -23.92 3.34
C GLN A 328 -6.71 -22.84 4.36
N GLU A 329 -5.93 -22.72 5.43
CA GLU A 329 -6.17 -21.73 6.49
C GLU A 329 -5.37 -20.45 6.29
N LEU A 330 -5.81 -19.39 6.96
CA LEU A 330 -5.04 -18.15 7.08
C LEU A 330 -4.00 -18.32 8.20
N GLU A 331 -2.74 -18.46 7.80
CA GLU A 331 -1.62 -18.65 8.73
C GLU A 331 -1.20 -17.29 9.30
N ILE A 332 -1.14 -17.18 10.63
CA ILE A 332 -0.79 -15.93 11.33
C ILE A 332 0.51 -16.14 12.11
N ILE A 333 1.54 -15.37 11.76
CA ILE A 333 2.88 -15.45 12.33
C ILE A 333 3.35 -14.16 13.01
#